data_AF-A0A091G9H5-F1
#
_entry.id   AF-A0A091G9H5-F1
#
_cell.length_a   1.000
_cell.length_b   1.000
_cell.length_c   1.000
_cell.angle_alpha   90.00
_cell.angle_beta   90.00
_cell.angle_gamma   90.00
#
_symmetry.space_group_name_H-M   'P 1'
#
loop_
_entity.id
_entity.type
_entity.pdbx_description
1 polymer ?
#
loop_
_entity_poly.entity_id
_entity_poly.type
_entity_poly.pdbx_seq_one_letter_code
_entity_poly.pdbx_strand_id
1 'polypeptide(L)'
;MKFDKEGNTSYFEKKKTELYQELGLQARDLRFQHLMSITTRNNRIIMRMEFLKAVITPEFLLVLDYRNLNLEHWLINELASQLAGEGQLVTYSLPFEFRAIEAILQYRISKLQGRLNTLQPQILETLEALVDPKLLSVDRSKLHILLQNGKSLSELETDLKVFKETILDILDEEELIEELCLSKWSDPQVFEVSASGIDHAEEMELLLENYYRQAEDLANEARELRVLIDDSESIIFINLDSHRNVMMRLNLQLTMGTFSLSLFGLIGVAFGMNLESSLEEDPKIFWLVTGIMFLGSGLIWRRLLSFLGRHLEPPLPPHVPAVLKKSQPASGRVEIKNNIKAETSGLSR
;
A
#
# COMPACT_ATOMS: atom_id res chain seq x y z
N MET A 1 23.16 4.87 -22.10
CA MET A 1 22.50 4.07 -23.14
C MET A 1 21.75 5.04 -24.04
N LYS A 2 21.96 4.98 -25.36
CA LYS A 2 21.29 5.86 -26.33
C LYS A 2 20.38 5.04 -27.23
N PHE A 3 19.16 5.52 -27.41
CA PHE A 3 18.15 4.98 -28.31
C PHE A 3 17.94 5.94 -29.47
N ASP A 4 17.90 5.42 -30.69
CA ASP A 4 17.52 6.20 -31.88
C ASP A 4 16.00 6.10 -32.16
N LYS A 5 15.55 6.72 -33.25
CA LYS A 5 14.15 6.73 -33.70
C LYS A 5 13.59 5.35 -34.04
N GLU A 6 14.45 4.38 -34.30
CA GLU A 6 14.11 3.00 -34.69
C GLU A 6 14.16 2.06 -33.48
N GLY A 7 14.51 2.58 -32.29
CA GLY A 7 14.64 1.80 -31.06
C GLY A 7 15.99 1.08 -30.94
N ASN A 8 16.94 1.28 -31.87
CA ASN A 8 18.27 0.66 -31.76
C ASN A 8 19.04 1.27 -30.60
N THR A 9 19.75 0.40 -29.88
CA THR A 9 20.50 0.78 -28.70
C THR A 9 22.00 0.88 -28.98
N SER A 10 22.62 1.97 -28.53
CA SER A 10 24.07 2.13 -28.46
C SER A 10 24.56 2.44 -27.04
N TYR A 11 25.74 1.92 -26.69
CA TYR A 11 26.38 2.09 -25.40
C TYR A 11 27.66 2.90 -25.54
N PHE A 12 27.84 3.87 -24.65
CA PHE A 12 29.05 4.67 -24.60
C PHE A 12 29.36 5.10 -23.17
N GLU A 13 30.66 5.17 -22.86
CA GLU A 13 31.18 5.73 -21.63
C GLU A 13 31.90 7.03 -21.96
N LYS A 14 31.44 8.13 -21.34
CA LYS A 14 31.99 9.49 -21.54
C LYS A 14 32.16 10.18 -20.20
N LYS A 15 33.13 11.10 -20.12
CA LYS A 15 33.25 11.97 -18.94
C LYS A 15 32.06 12.92 -18.88
N LYS A 16 31.55 13.18 -17.67
CA LYS A 16 30.40 14.09 -17.45
C LYS A 16 30.64 15.48 -18.07
N THR A 17 31.86 15.99 -18.00
CA THR A 17 32.25 17.30 -18.56
C THR A 17 32.13 17.37 -20.07
N GLU A 18 32.53 16.29 -20.77
CA GLU A 18 32.41 16.19 -22.23
C GLU A 18 30.94 16.08 -22.63
N LEU A 19 30.15 15.32 -21.86
CA LEU A 19 28.71 15.19 -22.08
C LEU A 19 27.97 16.52 -21.90
N TYR A 20 28.34 17.33 -20.89
CA TYR A 20 27.75 18.66 -20.71
C TYR A 20 27.97 19.57 -21.91
N GLN A 21 29.20 19.58 -22.44
CA GLN A 21 29.54 20.41 -23.60
C GLN A 21 28.82 19.95 -24.86
N GLU A 22 28.78 18.65 -25.13
CA GLU A 22 28.09 18.07 -26.28
C GLU A 22 26.57 18.27 -26.22
N LEU A 23 26.01 18.19 -25.01
CA LEU A 23 24.58 18.41 -24.80
C LEU A 23 24.19 19.88 -24.65
N GLY A 24 25.16 20.80 -24.57
CA GLY A 24 24.92 22.20 -24.24
C GLY A 24 24.28 22.38 -22.86
N LEU A 25 24.45 21.43 -21.94
CA LEU A 25 23.82 21.46 -20.61
C LEU A 25 24.78 22.00 -19.56
N GLN A 26 24.23 22.57 -18.49
CA GLN A 26 25.02 22.99 -17.35
C GLN A 26 25.23 21.84 -16.37
N ALA A 27 26.31 21.89 -15.61
CA ALA A 27 26.60 20.85 -14.61
C ALA A 27 25.49 20.70 -13.55
N ARG A 28 24.67 21.73 -13.32
CA ARG A 28 23.51 21.68 -12.41
C ARG A 28 22.34 20.85 -12.96
N ASP A 29 22.22 20.73 -14.27
CA ASP A 29 21.06 20.11 -14.92
C ASP A 29 21.08 18.57 -14.78
N LEU A 30 22.25 17.94 -14.65
CA LEU A 30 22.38 16.49 -14.44
C LEU A 30 22.80 16.10 -13.01
N ARG A 31 22.78 17.04 -12.05
CA ARG A 31 23.07 16.71 -10.63
C ARG A 31 22.05 15.68 -10.12
N PHE A 32 22.47 14.85 -9.16
CA PHE A 32 21.53 13.97 -8.45
C PHE A 32 20.72 14.82 -7.48
N GLN A 33 19.50 15.14 -7.90
CA GLN A 33 18.44 15.65 -7.04
C GLN A 33 17.41 14.53 -6.92
N HIS A 34 16.84 14.34 -5.72
CA HIS A 34 15.86 13.28 -5.46
C HIS A 34 14.45 13.68 -5.89
N LEU A 35 14.29 14.88 -6.46
CA LEU A 35 13.01 15.40 -6.90
C LEU A 35 12.76 15.04 -8.37
N MET A 36 11.54 14.64 -8.68
CA MET A 36 11.08 14.51 -10.04
C MET A 36 11.09 15.88 -10.72
N SER A 37 11.51 15.96 -11.98
CA SER A 37 11.42 17.20 -12.75
C SER A 37 11.46 16.90 -14.24
N ILE A 38 10.66 17.62 -15.00
CA ILE A 38 10.72 17.65 -16.46
C ILE A 38 11.04 19.09 -16.83
N THR A 39 12.18 19.30 -17.48
CA THR A 39 12.64 20.65 -17.84
C THR A 39 13.22 20.67 -19.23
N THR A 40 13.00 21.77 -19.93
CA THR A 40 13.46 22.05 -21.28
C THR A 40 14.66 22.98 -21.24
N ARG A 41 15.75 22.61 -21.93
CA ARG A 41 16.98 23.42 -22.06
C ARG A 41 17.61 23.20 -23.42
N ASN A 42 17.87 24.29 -24.15
CA ASN A 42 18.59 24.27 -25.43
C ASN A 42 18.00 23.27 -26.44
N ASN A 43 16.67 23.28 -26.59
CA ASN A 43 15.90 22.38 -27.45
C ASN A 43 16.08 20.87 -27.11
N ARG A 44 16.14 20.57 -25.81
CA ARG A 44 16.25 19.21 -25.26
C ARG A 44 15.41 19.12 -23.99
N ILE A 45 14.78 17.98 -23.78
CA ILE A 45 14.01 17.71 -22.57
C ILE A 45 14.88 16.89 -21.63
N ILE A 46 14.94 17.32 -20.38
CA ILE A 46 15.62 16.62 -19.31
C ILE A 46 14.54 16.11 -18.36
N MET A 47 14.37 14.79 -18.34
CA MET A 47 13.50 14.12 -17.39
C MET A 47 14.34 13.51 -16.29
N ARG A 48 14.05 13.91 -15.05
CA ARG A 48 14.66 13.35 -13.84
C ARG A 48 13.59 12.71 -13.00
N MET A 49 13.87 11.48 -12.62
CA MET A 49 13.11 10.69 -11.66
C MET A 49 14.10 10.02 -10.71
N GLU A 50 13.60 9.45 -9.61
CA GLU A 50 14.40 8.81 -8.57
C GLU A 50 15.43 7.80 -9.10
N PHE A 51 15.05 6.99 -10.10
CA PHE A 51 15.89 5.93 -10.65
C PHE A 51 16.27 6.13 -12.12
N LEU A 52 15.79 7.20 -12.76
CA LEU A 52 15.92 7.42 -14.19
C LEU A 52 16.33 8.87 -14.47
N LYS A 53 17.36 9.03 -15.29
CA LYS A 53 17.74 10.32 -15.86
C LYS A 53 17.80 10.19 -17.37
N ALA A 54 16.93 10.92 -18.04
CA ALA A 54 16.79 10.88 -19.48
C ALA A 54 17.00 12.28 -20.07
N VAL A 55 17.71 12.34 -21.19
CA VAL A 55 17.80 13.52 -22.05
C VAL A 55 17.18 13.14 -23.38
N ILE A 56 16.10 13.82 -23.75
CA ILE A 56 15.33 13.59 -24.96
C ILE A 56 15.68 14.69 -25.96
N THR A 57 15.93 14.27 -27.20
CA THR A 57 16.11 15.13 -28.36
C THR A 57 15.19 14.62 -29.48
N PRO A 58 14.95 15.39 -30.55
CA PRO A 58 14.11 14.92 -31.66
C PRO A 58 14.63 13.64 -32.35
N GLU A 59 15.93 13.34 -32.21
CA GLU A 59 16.60 12.24 -32.92
C GLU A 59 16.94 11.04 -32.04
N PHE A 60 17.10 11.26 -30.74
CA PHE A 60 17.53 10.21 -29.82
C PHE A 60 17.15 10.49 -28.37
N LEU A 61 17.02 9.40 -27.62
CA LEU A 61 16.85 9.40 -26.16
C LEU A 61 18.14 8.90 -25.52
N LEU A 62 18.68 9.66 -24.57
CA LEU A 62 19.84 9.28 -23.79
C LEU A 62 19.46 9.00 -22.34
N VAL A 63 19.63 7.74 -21.92
CA VAL A 63 19.46 7.33 -20.53
C VAL A 63 20.82 7.28 -19.84
N LEU A 64 20.93 8.03 -18.74
CA LEU A 64 22.12 8.16 -17.91
C LEU A 64 22.03 7.24 -16.70
N ASP A 65 23.18 6.65 -16.33
CA ASP A 65 23.37 5.86 -15.11
C ASP A 65 22.28 4.80 -14.86
N TYR A 66 22.16 3.86 -15.81
CA TYR A 66 21.09 2.87 -15.85
C TYR A 66 21.35 1.61 -15.02
N ARG A 67 22.31 1.61 -14.09
CA ARG A 67 22.85 0.40 -13.41
C ARG A 67 21.87 -0.33 -12.46
N ASN A 68 20.60 0.04 -12.47
CA ASN A 68 19.55 -0.65 -11.75
C ASN A 68 19.00 -1.82 -12.60
N LEU A 69 19.11 -3.05 -12.11
CA LEU A 69 18.68 -4.28 -12.84
C LEU A 69 17.24 -4.19 -13.37
N ASN A 70 16.32 -3.66 -12.56
CA ASN A 70 14.91 -3.50 -12.96
C ASN A 70 14.73 -2.48 -14.08
N LEU A 71 15.59 -1.46 -14.14
CA LEU A 71 15.56 -0.44 -15.17
C LEU A 71 16.15 -1.01 -16.47
N GLU A 72 17.28 -1.73 -16.39
CA GLU A 72 17.91 -2.38 -17.55
C GLU A 72 16.96 -3.30 -18.30
N HIS A 73 16.21 -4.14 -17.58
CA HIS A 73 15.24 -5.04 -18.19
C HIS A 73 14.16 -4.28 -18.97
N TRP A 74 13.60 -3.23 -18.38
CA TRP A 74 12.58 -2.41 -19.03
C TRP A 74 13.15 -1.64 -20.25
N LEU A 75 14.34 -1.04 -20.10
CA LEU A 75 15.02 -0.29 -21.15
C LEU A 75 15.26 -1.14 -22.41
N ILE A 76 15.61 -2.41 -22.25
CA ILE A 76 15.94 -3.29 -23.38
C ILE A 76 14.69 -3.92 -23.98
N ASN A 77 13.73 -4.35 -23.16
CA ASN A 77 12.62 -5.19 -23.61
C ASN A 77 11.37 -4.41 -24.01
N GLU A 78 11.12 -3.23 -23.42
CA GLU A 78 9.87 -2.50 -23.59
C GLU A 78 10.09 -1.11 -24.21
N LEU A 79 11.12 -0.37 -23.75
CA LEU A 79 11.35 0.98 -24.24
C LEU A 79 11.72 0.99 -25.73
N ALA A 80 12.55 0.06 -26.20
CA ALA A 80 12.97 -0.01 -27.60
C ALA A 80 11.77 -0.20 -28.55
N SER A 81 10.84 -1.11 -28.24
CA SER A 81 9.63 -1.34 -29.05
C SER A 81 8.66 -0.17 -28.99
N GLN A 82 8.51 0.48 -27.83
CA GLN A 82 7.69 1.68 -27.68
C GLN A 82 8.24 2.85 -28.51
N LEU A 83 9.57 3.01 -28.55
CA LEU A 83 10.23 4.04 -29.36
C LEU A 83 10.21 3.73 -30.86
N ALA A 84 10.25 2.45 -31.25
CA ALA A 84 10.14 2.04 -32.65
C ALA A 84 8.73 2.27 -33.23
N GLY A 85 7.72 2.52 -32.39
CA GLY A 85 6.33 2.72 -32.80
C GLY A 85 5.58 1.42 -33.12
N GLU A 86 6.11 0.27 -32.70
CA GLU A 86 5.42 -1.03 -32.85
C GLU A 86 4.18 -1.06 -31.96
N GLY A 87 3.00 -0.83 -32.55
CA GLY A 87 1.70 -0.88 -31.86
C GLY A 87 0.79 0.33 -32.09
N GLN A 88 1.23 1.37 -32.80
CA GLN A 88 0.36 2.49 -33.14
C GLN A 88 -0.65 2.11 -34.24
N LEU A 89 -1.93 2.05 -33.87
CA LEU A 89 -3.06 1.95 -34.81
C LEU A 89 -3.45 3.32 -35.42
N VAL A 90 -2.60 4.34 -35.32
CA VAL A 90 -2.94 5.73 -35.63
C VAL A 90 -2.45 6.12 -37.02
N THR A 91 -3.30 6.83 -37.74
CA THR A 91 -3.16 7.33 -39.12
C THR A 91 -1.98 8.29 -39.33
N TYR A 92 -1.27 8.68 -38.27
CA TYR A 92 -0.09 9.55 -38.29
C TYR A 92 0.91 9.13 -37.18
N SER A 93 2.21 9.24 -37.46
CA SER A 93 3.29 8.93 -36.52
C SER A 93 3.49 10.11 -35.57
N LEU A 94 3.38 9.87 -34.26
CA LEU A 94 3.75 10.87 -33.24
C LEU A 94 5.25 11.21 -33.33
N PRO A 95 5.65 12.46 -33.06
CA PRO A 95 7.07 12.81 -32.99
C PRO A 95 7.83 11.98 -31.94
N PHE A 96 9.15 11.87 -32.10
CA PHE A 96 9.97 10.99 -31.27
C PHE A 96 9.93 11.39 -29.79
N GLU A 97 9.92 12.68 -29.49
CA GLU A 97 9.86 13.21 -28.13
C GLU A 97 8.57 12.83 -27.40
N PHE A 98 7.43 12.76 -28.10
CA PHE A 98 6.15 12.32 -27.53
C PHE A 98 6.23 10.85 -27.12
N ARG A 99 6.70 9.99 -28.03
CA ARG A 99 6.89 8.55 -27.76
C ARG A 99 7.86 8.31 -26.60
N ALA A 100 8.93 9.11 -26.52
CA ALA A 100 9.91 9.00 -25.44
C ALA A 100 9.33 9.45 -24.08
N ILE A 101 8.61 10.57 -24.02
CA ILE A 101 7.94 11.04 -22.80
C ILE A 101 6.88 10.03 -22.38
N GLU A 102 6.04 9.59 -23.31
CA GLU A 102 4.99 8.59 -23.09
C GLU A 102 5.55 7.31 -22.45
N ALA A 103 6.58 6.72 -23.06
CA ALA A 103 7.22 5.51 -22.55
C ALA A 103 7.76 5.69 -21.12
N ILE A 104 8.39 6.84 -20.85
CA ILE A 104 8.98 7.14 -19.55
C ILE A 104 7.88 7.36 -18.48
N LEU A 105 6.80 8.07 -18.81
CA LEU A 105 5.66 8.28 -17.91
C LEU A 105 4.89 6.97 -17.65
N GLN A 106 4.65 6.18 -18.69
CA GLN A 106 4.04 4.86 -18.60
C GLN A 106 4.81 3.94 -17.66
N TYR A 107 6.15 3.93 -17.77
CA TYR A 107 7.00 3.16 -16.86
C TYR A 107 6.84 3.62 -15.41
N ARG A 108 6.82 4.95 -15.17
CA ARG A 108 6.66 5.49 -13.82
C ARG A 108 5.31 5.12 -13.21
N ILE A 109 4.22 5.28 -13.96
CA ILE A 109 2.88 4.87 -13.52
C ILE A 109 2.84 3.37 -13.22
N SER A 110 3.37 2.54 -14.13
CA SER A 110 3.39 1.08 -13.95
C SER A 110 4.17 0.67 -12.69
N LYS A 111 5.25 1.37 -12.33
CA LYS A 111 5.98 1.14 -11.08
C LYS A 111 5.20 1.56 -9.84
N LEU A 112 4.51 2.70 -9.88
CA LEU A 112 3.68 3.17 -8.77
C LEU A 112 2.50 2.21 -8.55
N GLN A 113 1.82 1.81 -9.62
CA GLN A 113 0.75 0.83 -9.60
C GLN A 113 1.23 -0.54 -9.10
N GLY A 114 2.41 -1.01 -9.53
CA GLY A 114 2.98 -2.28 -9.05
C GLY A 114 3.25 -2.27 -7.53
N ARG A 115 3.69 -1.14 -6.98
CA ARG A 115 3.85 -0.97 -5.52
C ARG A 115 2.49 -1.02 -4.81
N LEU A 116 1.49 -0.32 -5.33
CA LEU A 116 0.14 -0.34 -4.76
C LEU A 116 -0.45 -1.76 -4.75
N ASN A 117 -0.38 -2.46 -5.89
CA ASN A 117 -0.87 -3.84 -6.05
C ASN A 117 -0.16 -4.85 -5.13
N THR A 118 1.05 -4.54 -4.67
CA THR A 118 1.77 -5.37 -3.71
C THR A 118 1.35 -5.05 -2.27
N LEU A 119 1.17 -3.78 -1.94
CA LEU A 119 0.82 -3.31 -0.60
C LEU A 119 -0.64 -3.59 -0.23
N GLN A 120 -1.57 -3.38 -1.17
CA GLN A 120 -3.01 -3.54 -0.96
C GLN A 120 -3.40 -4.92 -0.38
N PRO A 121 -3.03 -6.07 -0.98
CA PRO A 121 -3.41 -7.37 -0.43
C PRO A 121 -2.77 -7.61 0.95
N GLN A 122 -1.51 -7.20 1.16
CA GLN A 122 -0.82 -7.38 2.43
C GLN A 122 -1.47 -6.59 3.56
N ILE A 123 -1.89 -5.34 3.29
CA ILE A 123 -2.59 -4.51 4.28
C ILE A 123 -3.95 -5.11 4.60
N LEU A 124 -4.74 -5.50 3.58
CA LEU A 124 -6.06 -6.08 3.79
C LEU A 124 -6.01 -7.38 4.61
N GLU A 125 -5.09 -8.29 4.27
CA GLU A 125 -4.89 -9.55 5.00
C GLU A 125 -4.46 -9.30 6.45
N THR A 126 -3.56 -8.34 6.68
CA THR A 126 -3.08 -7.99 8.02
C THR A 126 -4.18 -7.36 8.86
N LEU A 127 -4.99 -6.47 8.27
CA LEU A 127 -6.13 -5.85 8.94
C LEU A 127 -7.20 -6.88 9.31
N GLU A 128 -7.57 -7.77 8.39
CA GLU A 128 -8.53 -8.84 8.67
C GLU A 128 -8.08 -9.72 9.85
N ALA A 129 -6.79 -10.07 9.88
CA ALA A 129 -6.21 -10.86 10.95
C ALA A 129 -6.12 -10.13 12.30
N LEU A 130 -6.00 -8.80 12.32
CA LEU A 130 -5.91 -8.00 13.56
C LEU A 130 -7.29 -7.57 14.08
N VAL A 131 -8.28 -7.47 13.19
CA VAL A 131 -9.66 -7.12 13.52
C VAL A 131 -10.46 -8.34 14.02
N ASP A 132 -10.12 -9.57 13.62
CA ASP A 132 -10.85 -10.77 14.06
C ASP A 132 -10.86 -10.92 15.59
N PRO A 133 -12.02 -10.79 16.25
CA PRO A 133 -12.14 -10.87 17.71
C PRO A 133 -11.88 -12.29 18.26
N LYS A 134 -11.81 -13.31 17.41
CA LYS A 134 -11.59 -14.70 17.82
C LYS A 134 -10.11 -15.07 17.98
N LEU A 135 -9.20 -14.27 17.43
CA LEU A 135 -7.77 -14.46 17.59
C LEU A 135 -7.35 -13.92 18.96
N LEU A 136 -7.37 -14.81 19.96
CA LEU A 136 -7.02 -14.56 21.37
C LEU A 136 -5.61 -13.98 21.61
N SER A 137 -4.76 -13.89 20.59
CA SER A 137 -3.46 -13.24 20.68
C SER A 137 -3.30 -12.28 19.52
N VAL A 138 -3.43 -10.98 19.78
CA VAL A 138 -2.94 -9.96 18.86
C VAL A 138 -1.44 -10.17 18.71
N ASP A 139 -1.05 -10.66 17.54
CA ASP A 139 0.33 -10.98 17.24
C ASP A 139 1.09 -9.66 17.03
N ARG A 140 2.02 -9.36 17.95
CA ARG A 140 2.86 -8.15 17.86
C ARG A 140 3.61 -8.08 16.52
N SER A 141 3.89 -9.22 15.89
CA SER A 141 4.52 -9.26 14.57
C SER A 141 3.61 -8.69 13.48
N LYS A 142 2.30 -9.00 13.50
CA LYS A 142 1.31 -8.49 12.53
C LYS A 142 1.09 -6.99 12.67
N LEU A 143 1.10 -6.47 13.90
CA LEU A 143 1.05 -5.03 14.13
C LEU A 143 2.29 -4.32 13.56
N HIS A 144 3.47 -4.92 13.73
CA HIS A 144 4.69 -4.40 13.13
C HIS A 144 4.65 -4.40 11.60
N ILE A 145 4.13 -5.47 10.99
CA ILE A 145 3.92 -5.56 9.54
C ILE A 145 2.94 -4.48 9.06
N LEU A 146 1.83 -4.25 9.77
CA LEU A 146 0.87 -3.19 9.44
C LEU A 146 1.52 -1.80 9.48
N LEU A 147 2.32 -1.50 10.51
CA LEU A 147 3.04 -0.23 10.61
C LEU A 147 4.06 -0.07 9.49
N GLN A 148 4.78 -1.13 9.13
CA GLN A 148 5.74 -1.12 8.03
C GLN A 148 5.03 -0.86 6.69
N ASN A 149 3.93 -1.56 6.43
CA ASN A 149 3.14 -1.38 5.22
C ASN A 149 2.50 0.01 5.18
N GLY A 150 2.02 0.52 6.32
CA GLY A 150 1.50 1.89 6.45
C GLY A 150 2.56 2.96 6.15
N LYS A 151 3.82 2.73 6.54
CA LYS A 151 4.95 3.61 6.16
C LYS A 151 5.22 3.55 4.65
N SER A 152 5.31 2.35 4.08
CA SER A 152 5.53 2.18 2.63
C SER A 152 4.39 2.76 1.79
N LEU A 153 3.15 2.74 2.30
CA LEU A 153 2.01 3.43 1.70
C LEU A 153 2.18 4.96 1.77
N SER A 154 2.71 5.52 2.87
CA SER A 154 2.96 6.97 2.98
C SER A 154 4.02 7.44 1.97
N GLU A 155 5.06 6.63 1.80
CA GLU A 155 6.10 6.87 0.80
C GLU A 155 5.50 6.85 -0.61
N LEU A 156 4.63 5.88 -0.91
CA LEU A 156 3.91 5.81 -2.20
C LEU A 156 2.98 7.01 -2.43
N GLU A 157 2.21 7.43 -1.43
CA GLU A 157 1.35 8.63 -1.50
C GLU A 157 2.17 9.88 -1.79
N THR A 158 3.34 10.01 -1.16
CA THR A 158 4.28 11.12 -1.39
C THR A 158 4.82 11.09 -2.82
N ASP A 159 5.20 9.91 -3.32
CA ASP A 159 5.69 9.74 -4.69
C ASP A 159 4.64 10.06 -5.75
N LEU A 160 3.38 9.65 -5.53
CA LEU A 160 2.24 9.99 -6.38
C LEU A 160 1.96 11.49 -6.36
N LYS A 161 2.01 12.11 -5.18
CA LYS A 161 1.85 13.56 -5.03
C LYS A 161 2.91 14.33 -5.82
N VAL A 162 4.19 14.00 -5.64
CA VAL A 162 5.30 14.65 -6.36
C VAL A 162 5.15 14.46 -7.88
N PHE A 163 4.77 13.25 -8.32
CA PHE A 163 4.52 12.98 -9.73
C PHE A 163 3.42 13.87 -10.29
N LYS A 164 2.27 13.92 -9.62
CA LYS A 164 1.14 14.75 -10.04
C LYS A 164 1.48 16.24 -10.07
N GLU A 165 2.08 16.75 -8.99
CA GLU A 165 2.47 18.17 -8.90
C GLU A 165 3.41 18.52 -10.06
N THR A 166 4.39 17.67 -10.37
CA THR A 166 5.30 17.92 -11.51
C THR A 166 4.58 17.97 -12.85
N ILE A 167 3.54 17.14 -13.07
CA ILE A 167 2.77 17.15 -14.32
C ILE A 167 1.82 18.35 -14.35
N LEU A 168 1.18 18.69 -13.23
CA LEU A 168 0.32 19.87 -13.11
C LEU A 168 1.08 21.16 -13.35
N ASP A 169 2.28 21.30 -12.78
CA ASP A 169 3.13 22.49 -12.98
C ASP A 169 3.41 22.74 -14.48
N ILE A 170 3.46 21.68 -15.30
CA ILE A 170 3.63 21.80 -16.75
C ILE A 170 2.30 22.11 -17.44
N LEU A 171 1.22 21.43 -17.05
CA LEU A 171 -0.12 21.65 -17.59
C LEU A 171 -0.63 23.08 -17.32
N ASP A 172 -0.23 23.69 -16.20
CA ASP A 172 -0.62 25.04 -15.81
C ASP A 172 0.10 26.13 -16.62
N GLU A 173 1.23 25.82 -17.26
CA GLU A 173 2.06 26.76 -18.03
C GLU A 173 2.12 26.37 -19.52
N GLU A 174 1.30 27.00 -20.36
CA GLU A 174 1.26 26.76 -21.83
C GLU A 174 2.65 26.88 -22.49
N GLU A 175 3.50 27.81 -22.01
CA GLU A 175 4.88 27.98 -22.46
C GLU A 175 5.72 26.71 -22.25
N LEU A 176 5.55 25.99 -21.14
CA LEU A 176 6.27 24.74 -20.87
C LEU A 176 5.81 23.62 -21.80
N ILE A 177 4.52 23.55 -22.10
CA ILE A 177 3.96 22.57 -23.04
C ILE A 177 4.54 22.79 -24.45
N GLU A 178 4.61 24.06 -24.89
CA GLU A 178 5.22 24.41 -26.17
C GLU A 178 6.72 24.06 -26.23
N GLU A 179 7.45 24.26 -25.13
CA GLU A 179 8.87 23.93 -25.04
C GLU A 179 9.14 22.42 -25.08
N LEU A 180 8.18 21.57 -24.67
CA LEU A 180 8.27 20.12 -24.80
C LEU A 180 8.12 19.63 -26.25
N CYS A 181 7.50 20.44 -27.12
CA CYS A 181 7.29 20.11 -28.53
C CYS A 181 8.54 20.45 -29.38
N LEU A 182 9.63 19.69 -29.22
CA LEU A 182 10.93 19.99 -29.84
C LEU A 182 10.91 19.98 -31.38
N SER A 183 10.05 19.14 -31.98
CA SER A 183 9.89 19.00 -33.44
C SER A 183 9.29 20.25 -34.09
N LYS A 184 8.45 21.03 -33.37
CA LYS A 184 7.88 22.33 -33.81
C LYS A 184 8.98 23.32 -34.23
N TRP A 185 10.14 23.25 -33.57
CA TRP A 185 11.27 24.15 -33.78
C TRP A 185 12.37 23.58 -34.67
N SER A 186 12.27 22.29 -35.04
CA SER A 186 13.36 21.55 -35.69
C SER A 186 13.02 21.10 -37.12
N ASP A 187 11.75 20.83 -37.45
CA ASP A 187 11.33 20.33 -38.76
C ASP A 187 10.33 21.29 -39.46
N PRO A 188 10.71 21.86 -40.62
CA PRO A 188 9.81 22.70 -41.42
C PRO A 188 8.52 22.00 -41.88
N GLN A 189 8.53 20.67 -42.04
CA GLN A 189 7.34 19.92 -42.44
C GLN A 189 6.33 19.77 -41.29
N VAL A 190 6.81 19.64 -40.05
CA VAL A 190 5.97 19.60 -38.84
C VAL A 190 5.33 20.97 -38.58
N PHE A 191 6.04 22.06 -38.90
CA PHE A 191 5.48 23.41 -38.91
C PHE A 191 4.34 23.58 -39.92
N GLU A 192 4.46 22.96 -41.11
CA GLU A 192 3.43 23.00 -42.17
C GLU A 192 2.22 22.10 -41.83
N VAL A 193 2.42 20.98 -41.13
CA VAL A 193 1.34 20.14 -40.58
C VAL A 193 0.65 20.81 -39.38
N SER A 194 1.38 21.55 -38.55
CA SER A 194 0.79 22.41 -37.51
C SER A 194 -0.11 23.49 -38.13
N ALA A 195 0.29 24.04 -39.28
CA ALA A 195 -0.52 24.95 -40.07
C ALA A 195 -1.74 24.28 -40.75
N SER A 196 -1.81 22.95 -40.77
CA SER A 196 -2.93 22.15 -41.31
C SER A 196 -4.03 21.83 -40.29
N GLY A 197 -3.87 22.26 -39.03
CA GLY A 197 -4.92 22.22 -38.00
C GLY A 197 -4.72 21.20 -36.86
N ILE A 198 -3.55 20.56 -36.75
CA ILE A 198 -3.18 19.73 -35.59
C ILE A 198 -2.24 20.55 -34.71
N ASP A 199 -2.69 20.94 -33.53
CA ASP A 199 -1.82 21.60 -32.56
C ASP A 199 -1.06 20.55 -31.74
N HIS A 200 0.25 20.44 -31.99
CA HIS A 200 1.10 19.52 -31.23
C HIS A 200 1.16 19.88 -29.74
N ALA A 201 0.92 21.14 -29.36
CA ALA A 201 0.81 21.52 -27.95
C ALA A 201 -0.44 20.88 -27.32
N GLU A 202 -1.58 20.92 -28.01
CA GLU A 202 -2.83 20.26 -27.56
C GLU A 202 -2.64 18.74 -27.45
N GLU A 203 -1.96 18.09 -28.41
CA GLU A 203 -1.66 16.65 -28.30
C GLU A 203 -0.76 16.32 -27.10
N MET A 204 0.23 17.18 -26.80
CA MET A 204 1.12 17.00 -25.65
C MET A 204 0.35 17.20 -24.35
N GLU A 205 -0.51 18.21 -24.28
CA GLU A 205 -1.40 18.46 -23.15
C GLU A 205 -2.28 17.25 -22.87
N LEU A 206 -2.99 16.73 -23.89
CA LEU A 206 -3.84 15.54 -23.76
C LEU A 206 -3.07 14.30 -23.27
N LEU A 207 -1.83 14.11 -23.75
CA LEU A 207 -0.95 13.04 -23.29
C LEU A 207 -0.63 13.20 -21.80
N LEU A 208 -0.23 14.40 -21.38
CA LEU A 208 0.11 14.70 -19.99
C LEU A 208 -1.11 14.60 -19.06
N GLU A 209 -2.27 15.11 -19.48
CA GLU A 209 -3.55 14.99 -18.77
C GLU A 209 -3.93 13.52 -18.52
N ASN A 210 -3.73 12.65 -19.52
CA ASN A 210 -4.01 11.24 -19.37
C ASN A 210 -3.14 10.60 -18.26
N TYR A 211 -1.85 10.92 -18.22
CA TYR A 211 -0.97 10.41 -17.15
C TYR A 211 -1.23 11.06 -15.80
N TYR A 212 -1.63 12.34 -15.77
CA TYR A 212 -2.10 13.00 -14.56
C TYR A 212 -3.34 12.29 -13.99
N ARG A 213 -4.34 11.98 -14.83
CA ARG A 213 -5.55 11.28 -14.42
C ARG A 213 -5.25 9.88 -13.89
N GLN A 214 -4.40 9.12 -14.57
CA GLN A 214 -3.96 7.80 -14.08
C GLN A 214 -3.26 7.90 -12.72
N ALA A 215 -2.40 8.91 -12.51
CA ALA A 215 -1.76 9.12 -11.22
C ALA A 215 -2.78 9.53 -10.13
N GLU A 216 -3.81 10.30 -10.49
CA GLU A 216 -4.87 10.69 -9.57
C GLU A 216 -5.71 9.49 -9.13
N ASP A 217 -6.06 8.60 -10.05
CA ASP A 217 -6.79 7.36 -9.74
C ASP A 217 -5.98 6.49 -8.76
N LEU A 218 -4.67 6.31 -9.02
CA LEU A 218 -3.78 5.57 -8.11
C LEU A 218 -3.63 6.26 -6.75
N ALA A 219 -3.59 7.59 -6.70
CA ALA A 219 -3.52 8.35 -5.45
C ALA A 219 -4.79 8.19 -4.62
N ASN A 220 -5.95 8.16 -5.27
CA ASN A 220 -7.23 7.91 -4.62
C ASN A 220 -7.31 6.49 -4.06
N GLU A 221 -6.90 5.47 -4.81
CA GLU A 221 -6.83 4.10 -4.31
C GLU A 221 -5.88 3.97 -3.10
N ALA A 222 -4.70 4.61 -3.14
CA ALA A 222 -3.77 4.64 -2.02
C ALA A 222 -4.37 5.33 -0.78
N ARG A 223 -5.11 6.44 -1.00
CA ARG A 223 -5.81 7.18 0.05
C ARG A 223 -6.91 6.35 0.70
N GLU A 224 -7.70 5.63 -0.09
CA GLU A 224 -8.74 4.73 0.45
C GLU A 224 -8.13 3.67 1.37
N LEU A 225 -6.99 3.10 0.96
CA LEU A 225 -6.27 2.13 1.79
C LEU A 225 -5.72 2.76 3.07
N ARG A 226 -5.23 4.00 3.03
CA ARG A 226 -4.82 4.76 4.23
C ARG A 226 -5.98 4.91 5.20
N VAL A 227 -7.12 5.40 4.71
CA VAL A 227 -8.32 5.61 5.53
C VAL A 227 -8.76 4.29 6.18
N LEU A 228 -8.69 3.18 5.45
CA LEU A 228 -9.00 1.86 6.00
C LEU A 228 -8.07 1.44 7.15
N ILE A 229 -6.77 1.75 7.06
CA ILE A 229 -5.81 1.50 8.14
C ILE A 229 -6.16 2.36 9.35
N ASP A 230 -6.40 3.66 9.16
CA ASP A 230 -6.72 4.60 10.23
C ASP A 230 -8.04 4.21 10.94
N ASP A 231 -9.08 3.84 10.18
CA ASP A 231 -10.35 3.35 10.71
C ASP A 231 -10.18 2.06 11.53
N SER A 232 -9.27 1.18 11.09
CA SER A 232 -9.00 -0.09 11.76
C SER A 232 -8.10 0.06 12.98
N GLU A 233 -7.25 1.08 13.06
CA GLU A 233 -6.35 1.34 14.19
C GLU A 233 -7.13 1.45 15.50
N SER A 234 -8.25 2.18 15.48
CA SER A 234 -9.14 2.32 16.64
C SER A 234 -9.70 0.98 17.09
N ILE A 235 -10.13 0.12 16.14
CA ILE A 235 -10.66 -1.21 16.44
C ILE A 235 -9.59 -2.12 17.04
N ILE A 236 -8.38 -2.09 16.48
CA ILE A 236 -7.23 -2.87 16.98
C ILE A 236 -6.89 -2.44 18.41
N PHE A 237 -6.88 -1.13 18.69
CA PHE A 237 -6.61 -0.61 20.02
C PHE A 237 -7.68 -1.04 21.03
N ILE A 238 -8.96 -0.98 20.65
CA ILE A 238 -10.08 -1.47 21.47
C ILE A 238 -9.92 -2.97 21.77
N ASN A 239 -9.55 -3.78 20.79
CA ASN A 239 -9.36 -5.22 20.97
C ASN A 239 -8.19 -5.52 21.93
N LEU A 240 -7.06 -4.83 21.76
CA LEU A 240 -5.90 -4.93 22.66
C LEU A 240 -6.25 -4.57 24.11
N ASP A 241 -7.02 -3.51 24.32
CA ASP A 241 -7.43 -3.11 25.67
C ASP A 241 -8.43 -4.11 26.28
N SER A 242 -9.37 -4.62 25.48
CA SER A 242 -10.28 -5.70 25.89
C SER A 242 -9.50 -6.93 26.38
N HIS A 243 -8.47 -7.36 25.64
CA HIS A 243 -7.63 -8.49 26.04
C HIS A 243 -6.90 -8.23 27.37
N ARG A 244 -6.31 -7.03 27.54
CA ARG A 244 -5.70 -6.63 28.82
C ARG A 244 -6.71 -6.65 29.97
N ASN A 245 -7.93 -6.17 29.73
CA ASN A 245 -9.01 -6.15 30.70
C ASN A 245 -9.47 -7.56 31.10
N VAL A 246 -9.51 -8.51 30.16
CA VAL A 246 -9.78 -9.93 30.44
C VAL A 246 -8.67 -10.54 31.30
N MET A 247 -7.40 -10.33 30.95
CA MET A 247 -6.27 -10.84 31.73
C MET A 247 -6.24 -10.28 33.15
N MET A 248 -6.50 -8.99 33.32
CA MET A 248 -6.59 -8.35 34.63
C MET A 248 -7.75 -8.94 35.46
N ARG A 249 -8.91 -9.19 34.82
CA ARG A 249 -10.05 -9.83 35.48
C ARG A 249 -9.71 -11.26 35.94
N LEU A 250 -9.04 -12.06 35.11
CA LEU A 250 -8.60 -13.41 35.48
C LEU A 250 -7.60 -13.38 36.65
N ASN A 251 -6.63 -12.47 36.63
CA ASN A 251 -5.68 -12.31 37.72
C ASN A 251 -6.37 -11.94 39.05
N LEU A 252 -7.33 -11.02 39.01
CA LEU A 252 -8.14 -10.66 40.18
C LEU A 252 -8.93 -11.86 40.71
N GLN A 253 -9.57 -12.65 39.83
CA GLN A 253 -10.30 -13.86 40.23
C GLN A 253 -9.38 -14.90 40.88
N LEU A 254 -8.18 -15.13 40.33
CA LEU A 254 -7.15 -16.03 40.90
C LEU A 254 -6.58 -15.52 42.23
N THR A 255 -6.53 -14.20 42.43
CA THR A 255 -6.10 -13.59 43.71
C THR A 255 -7.18 -13.71 44.79
N MET A 256 -8.46 -13.53 44.44
CA MET A 256 -9.61 -13.70 45.36
C MET A 256 -9.79 -15.13 45.90
N GLY A 257 -9.85 -16.11 45.01
CA GLY A 257 -8.62 -16.82 44.81
C GLY A 257 -7.96 -17.65 45.91
N THR A 258 -6.66 -17.62 45.71
CA THR A 258 -5.61 -17.87 46.68
C THR A 258 -5.88 -17.21 48.03
N PHE A 259 -6.43 -15.99 48.11
CA PHE A 259 -6.79 -15.37 49.39
C PHE A 259 -7.77 -16.21 50.20
N SER A 260 -8.85 -16.69 49.57
CA SER A 260 -9.85 -17.54 50.21
C SER A 260 -9.26 -18.88 50.68
N LEU A 261 -8.43 -19.50 49.84
CA LEU A 261 -7.75 -20.74 50.19
C LEU A 261 -6.73 -20.55 51.32
N SER A 262 -5.98 -19.45 51.33
CA SER A 262 -5.01 -19.14 52.38
C SER A 262 -5.69 -18.93 53.73
N LEU A 263 -6.82 -18.21 53.77
CA LEU A 263 -7.53 -17.91 55.02
C LEU A 263 -7.99 -19.18 55.75
N PHE A 264 -8.59 -20.14 55.04
CA PHE A 264 -8.99 -21.42 55.62
C PHE A 264 -7.84 -22.44 55.68
N GLY A 265 -6.83 -22.30 54.83
CA GLY A 265 -5.61 -23.10 54.85
C GLY A 265 -4.83 -22.93 56.15
N LEU A 266 -4.88 -21.76 56.79
CA LEU A 266 -4.29 -21.53 58.12
C LEU A 266 -4.80 -22.51 59.18
N ILE A 267 -6.07 -22.94 59.09
CA ILE A 267 -6.64 -23.94 60.00
C ILE A 267 -5.94 -25.29 59.78
N GLY A 268 -5.77 -25.69 58.52
CA GLY A 268 -5.02 -26.90 58.16
C GLY A 268 -3.56 -26.84 58.55
N VAL A 269 -2.91 -25.68 58.41
CA VAL A 269 -1.54 -25.46 58.89
C VAL A 269 -1.49 -25.59 60.41
N ALA A 270 -2.43 -25.01 61.15
CA ALA A 270 -2.46 -25.06 62.61
C ALA A 270 -2.58 -26.49 63.17
N PHE A 271 -3.47 -27.30 62.59
CA PHE A 271 -3.61 -28.72 62.95
C PHE A 271 -2.52 -29.62 62.35
N GLY A 272 -1.81 -29.16 61.32
CA GLY A 272 -0.64 -29.84 60.77
C GLY A 272 0.66 -29.56 61.54
N MET A 273 0.66 -28.60 62.46
CA MET A 273 1.77 -28.39 63.39
C MET A 273 1.74 -29.49 64.46
N ASN A 274 2.91 -30.00 64.85
CA ASN A 274 3.08 -31.01 65.90
C ASN A 274 2.85 -30.44 67.31
N LEU A 275 1.68 -29.84 67.52
CA LEU A 275 1.19 -29.33 68.79
C LEU A 275 0.18 -30.35 69.34
N GLU A 276 0.32 -30.71 70.61
CA GLU A 276 -0.52 -31.73 71.25
C GLU A 276 -1.98 -31.24 71.31
N SER A 277 -2.79 -31.68 70.35
CA SER A 277 -4.22 -31.35 70.27
C SER A 277 -5.01 -32.56 70.76
N SER A 278 -5.77 -32.44 71.85
CA SER A 278 -6.64 -33.51 72.38
C SER A 278 -7.85 -33.85 71.49
N LEU A 279 -7.85 -33.40 70.23
CA LEU A 279 -8.89 -33.58 69.21
C LEU A 279 -8.50 -34.60 68.13
N GLU A 280 -7.32 -35.23 68.24
CA GLU A 280 -6.75 -36.14 67.23
C GLU A 280 -7.31 -37.58 67.28
N GLU A 281 -7.96 -37.97 68.38
CA GLU A 281 -8.35 -39.37 68.64
C GLU A 281 -9.61 -39.83 67.87
N ASP A 282 -10.44 -38.92 67.33
CA ASP A 282 -11.67 -39.28 66.61
C ASP A 282 -11.52 -39.12 65.08
N PRO A 283 -11.62 -40.20 64.28
CA PRO A 283 -11.54 -40.15 62.82
C PRO A 283 -12.63 -39.28 62.16
N LYS A 284 -13.72 -38.94 62.86
CA LYS A 284 -14.77 -38.03 62.35
C LYS A 284 -14.35 -36.56 62.35
N ILE A 285 -13.46 -36.16 63.26
CA ILE A 285 -13.03 -34.77 63.42
C ILE A 285 -12.21 -34.31 62.20
N PHE A 286 -11.36 -35.18 61.65
CA PHE A 286 -10.61 -34.91 60.43
C PHE A 286 -11.50 -34.53 59.24
N TRP A 287 -12.54 -35.33 58.99
CA TRP A 287 -13.50 -35.07 57.90
C TRP A 287 -14.34 -33.82 58.15
N LEU A 288 -14.69 -33.54 59.41
CA LEU A 288 -15.43 -32.33 59.80
C LEU A 288 -14.61 -31.06 59.55
N VAL A 289 -13.34 -31.03 60.00
CA VAL A 289 -12.45 -29.87 59.81
C VAL A 289 -12.16 -29.65 58.32
N THR A 290 -11.86 -30.73 57.58
CA THR A 290 -11.64 -30.67 56.13
C THR A 290 -12.88 -30.16 55.39
N GLY A 291 -14.07 -30.62 55.78
CA GLY A 291 -15.34 -30.15 55.23
C GLY A 291 -15.59 -28.66 55.48
N ILE A 292 -15.34 -28.17 56.71
CA ILE A 292 -15.47 -26.75 57.06
C ILE A 292 -14.47 -25.89 56.28
N MET A 293 -13.23 -26.34 56.13
CA MET A 293 -12.21 -25.61 55.37
C MET A 293 -12.58 -25.45 53.90
N PHE A 294 -12.99 -26.54 53.25
CA PHE A 294 -13.36 -26.51 51.84
C PHE A 294 -14.65 -25.71 51.60
N LEU A 295 -15.67 -25.92 52.43
CA LEU A 295 -16.95 -25.21 52.34
C LEU A 295 -16.78 -23.71 52.62
N GLY A 296 -16.04 -23.36 53.68
CA GLY A 296 -15.74 -21.98 54.05
C GLY A 296 -15.00 -21.26 52.93
N SER A 297 -13.94 -21.88 52.39
CA SER A 297 -13.17 -21.31 51.28
C SER A 297 -14.03 -21.14 50.02
N GLY A 298 -14.86 -22.14 49.67
CA GLY A 298 -15.77 -22.03 48.53
C GLY A 298 -16.79 -20.89 48.69
N LEU A 299 -17.34 -20.70 49.90
CA LEU A 299 -18.32 -19.65 50.19
C LEU A 299 -17.70 -18.25 50.11
N ILE A 300 -16.51 -18.05 50.67
CA ILE A 300 -15.80 -16.76 50.61
C ILE A 300 -15.41 -16.44 49.17
N TRP A 301 -14.85 -17.38 48.43
CA TRP A 301 -14.55 -17.21 47.01
C TRP A 301 -15.80 -16.81 46.22
N ARG A 302 -16.93 -17.53 46.41
CA ARG A 302 -18.19 -17.24 45.73
C ARG A 302 -18.70 -15.84 46.06
N ARG A 303 -18.58 -15.41 47.31
CA ARG A 303 -18.97 -14.06 47.76
C ARG A 303 -18.10 -12.99 47.11
N LEU A 304 -16.79 -13.19 47.03
CA LEU A 304 -15.85 -12.29 46.37
C LEU A 304 -16.13 -12.18 44.86
N LEU A 305 -16.39 -13.30 44.18
CA LEU A 305 -16.79 -13.28 42.76
C LEU A 305 -18.12 -12.55 42.53
N SER A 306 -19.13 -12.79 43.39
CA SER A 306 -20.42 -12.10 43.29
C SER A 306 -20.29 -10.60 43.54
N PHE A 307 -19.37 -10.19 44.41
CA PHE A 307 -19.08 -8.77 44.63
C PHE A 307 -18.41 -8.15 43.40
N LEU A 308 -17.43 -8.85 42.80
CA LEU A 308 -16.76 -8.40 41.58
C LEU A 308 -17.73 -8.29 40.39
N GLY A 309 -18.63 -9.26 40.21
CA GLY A 309 -19.61 -9.26 39.12
C GLY A 309 -20.65 -8.14 39.20
N ARG A 310 -20.91 -7.58 40.39
CA ARG A 310 -21.84 -6.46 40.59
C ARG A 310 -21.20 -5.08 40.38
N HIS A 311 -19.88 -4.98 40.53
CA HIS A 311 -19.16 -3.70 40.46
C HIS A 311 -18.28 -3.53 39.20
N LEU A 312 -18.04 -4.60 38.44
CA LEU A 312 -17.35 -4.58 37.15
C LEU A 312 -18.33 -5.00 36.03
N GLU A 313 -19.27 -4.12 35.68
CA GLU A 313 -19.98 -4.24 34.40
C GLU A 313 -18.95 -4.21 33.26
N PRO A 314 -19.12 -5.02 32.20
CA PRO A 314 -18.27 -4.91 31.02
C PRO A 314 -18.48 -3.52 30.39
N PRO A 315 -17.43 -2.82 29.94
CA PRO A 315 -17.63 -1.69 29.06
C PRO A 315 -18.40 -2.20 27.84
N LEU A 316 -19.47 -1.49 27.44
CA LEU A 316 -20.19 -1.81 26.21
C LEU A 316 -19.15 -1.94 25.07
N PRO A 317 -19.22 -2.99 24.23
CA PRO A 317 -18.43 -2.97 23.02
C PRO A 317 -18.83 -1.74 22.22
N PRO A 318 -17.89 -0.90 21.77
CA PRO A 318 -18.22 0.18 20.85
C PRO A 318 -18.83 -0.41 19.58
N HIS A 319 -19.81 0.31 19.04
CA HIS A 319 -20.53 -0.07 17.83
C HIS A 319 -19.53 -0.34 16.71
N VAL A 320 -19.44 -1.59 16.25
CA VAL A 320 -18.56 -1.97 15.14
C VAL A 320 -19.20 -1.43 13.86
N PRO A 321 -18.59 -0.46 13.14
CA PRO A 321 -19.02 -0.21 11.77
C PRO A 321 -18.58 -1.43 10.95
N ALA A 322 -19.49 -1.95 10.12
CA ALA A 322 -19.20 -3.04 9.20
C ALA A 322 -18.31 -2.53 8.06
N VAL A 323 -17.04 -2.20 8.36
CA VAL A 323 -16.11 -1.61 7.39
C VAL A 323 -15.62 -2.66 6.37
N LEU A 324 -15.52 -3.93 6.78
CA LEU A 324 -14.94 -4.97 5.91
C LEU A 324 -15.89 -5.53 4.83
N LYS A 325 -17.13 -5.04 4.70
CA LYS A 325 -18.11 -5.61 3.74
C LYS A 325 -18.29 -4.84 2.44
N LYS A 326 -17.58 -3.71 2.24
CA LYS A 326 -17.81 -2.82 1.08
C LYS A 326 -16.70 -2.79 0.02
N SER A 327 -15.58 -3.48 0.22
CA SER A 327 -14.46 -3.45 -0.73
C SER A 327 -14.35 -4.77 -1.52
N GLN A 328 -15.41 -5.15 -2.23
CA GLN A 328 -15.28 -6.01 -3.42
C GLN A 328 -15.50 -5.12 -4.64
N PRO A 329 -14.54 -4.99 -5.57
CA PRO A 329 -14.81 -4.32 -6.82
C PRO A 329 -15.84 -5.17 -7.58
N ALA A 330 -16.96 -4.53 -7.95
CA ALA A 330 -17.96 -5.11 -8.82
C ALA A 330 -17.33 -5.31 -10.22
N SER A 331 -16.64 -6.42 -10.42
CA SER A 331 -16.23 -6.87 -11.75
C SER A 331 -17.49 -7.32 -12.50
N GLY A 332 -17.89 -6.51 -13.48
CA GLY A 332 -19.03 -6.76 -14.34
C GLY A 332 -18.90 -8.09 -15.08
N ARG A 333 -19.75 -9.06 -14.73
CA ARG A 333 -20.09 -10.16 -15.62
C ARG A 333 -21.18 -9.70 -16.56
N VAL A 334 -20.78 -9.26 -17.76
CA VAL A 334 -21.67 -9.23 -18.92
C VAL A 334 -21.97 -10.69 -19.28
N GLU A 335 -23.17 -11.15 -18.95
CA GLU A 335 -23.72 -12.41 -19.47
C GLU A 335 -23.95 -12.27 -20.98
N ILE A 336 -22.99 -12.76 -21.79
CA ILE A 336 -23.24 -13.06 -23.19
C ILE A 336 -24.08 -14.35 -23.24
N LYS A 337 -25.39 -14.17 -23.31
CA LYS A 337 -26.33 -15.26 -23.56
C LYS A 337 -26.26 -15.66 -25.04
N ASN A 338 -25.36 -16.58 -25.35
CA ASN A 338 -25.28 -17.19 -26.67
C ASN A 338 -26.55 -18.00 -26.96
N ASN A 339 -27.26 -17.57 -28.00
CA ASN A 339 -28.40 -18.21 -28.59
C ASN A 339 -27.91 -19.43 -29.41
N ILE A 340 -27.92 -20.63 -28.82
CA ILE A 340 -27.79 -21.88 -29.59
C ILE A 340 -29.14 -22.56 -29.61
N LYS A 341 -29.81 -22.34 -30.73
CA LYS A 341 -31.01 -23.02 -31.20
C LYS A 341 -30.63 -24.49 -31.49
N ALA A 342 -30.93 -25.38 -30.55
CA ALA A 342 -30.94 -26.82 -30.81
C ALA A 342 -32.38 -27.23 -31.14
N GLU A 343 -32.62 -27.49 -32.42
CA GLU A 343 -33.75 -28.27 -32.88
C GLU A 343 -33.72 -29.65 -32.21
N THR A 344 -34.79 -29.98 -31.49
CA THR A 344 -35.18 -31.39 -31.31
C THR A 344 -36.69 -31.49 -31.48
N SER A 345 -37.03 -32.01 -32.64
CA SER A 345 -38.30 -32.61 -33.00
C SER A 345 -38.77 -33.68 -31.99
N GLY A 346 -40.03 -33.56 -31.56
CA GLY A 346 -41.00 -34.65 -31.68
C GLY A 346 -41.29 -35.53 -30.47
N LEU A 347 -42.58 -35.89 -30.38
CA LEU A 347 -43.30 -36.83 -29.50
C LEU A 347 -43.64 -36.30 -28.08
N SER A 348 -44.89 -36.30 -27.59
CA SER A 348 -46.06 -37.11 -27.95
C SER A 348 -47.40 -36.44 -27.60
N ARG A 349 -48.42 -36.87 -28.36
CA ARG A 349 -49.89 -36.75 -28.21
C ARG A 349 -50.58 -35.49 -28.72
#